data_AF-A0A7J7WWD3-F1
#
_entry.id   AF-A0A7J7WWD3-F1
#
_cell.length_a   1.000
_cell.length_b   1.000
_cell.length_c   1.000
_cell.angle_alpha   90.00
_cell.angle_beta   90.00
_cell.angle_gamma   90.00
#
_symmetry.space_group_name_H-M   'P 1'
#
loop_
_entity.id
_entity.type
_entity.pdbx_description
1 polymer ?
#
loop_
_entity_poly.entity_id
_entity_poly.type
_entity_poly.pdbx_seq_one_letter_code
_entity_poly.pdbx_strand_id
1 'polypeptide(L)'
;MPRQTNMSQMKEMEESKLPDIEFKTPVIRLLKNLLETSTKMEKDHSEIKHILTEIKNNIQVFNSRVEDSENQINDLEYEEAKTTQPEEQKEKRIQKYKDSVRNLLDNFKRTNIHIMGVPEEREQDIENLFEEIMTENFPYLVKG
;
A
#
# COMPACT_ATOMS: atom_id res chain seq x y z
N MET A 1 -10.97 4.95 99.41
CA MET A 1 -9.74 4.12 99.45
C MET A 1 -9.69 3.30 98.16
N PRO A 2 -8.85 3.64 97.18
CA PRO A 2 -8.73 2.91 95.92
C PRO A 2 -7.89 1.64 96.08
N ARG A 3 -8.33 0.53 95.47
CA ARG A 3 -7.52 -0.67 95.26
C ARG A 3 -6.40 -0.35 94.27
N GLN A 4 -5.15 -0.37 94.73
CA GLN A 4 -4.00 -0.42 93.86
C GLN A 4 -3.85 -1.86 93.33
N THR A 5 -4.25 -2.07 92.08
CA THR A 5 -3.80 -3.22 91.30
C THR A 5 -2.31 -3.02 91.02
N ASN A 6 -1.47 -3.90 91.56
CA ASN A 6 -0.03 -3.88 91.35
C ASN A 6 0.30 -4.11 89.86
N MET A 7 0.55 -3.02 89.12
CA MET A 7 1.17 -3.05 87.77
C MET A 7 2.63 -3.56 87.78
N SER A 8 3.16 -3.92 88.95
CA SER A 8 4.55 -4.37 89.14
C SER A 8 4.79 -5.85 88.83
N GLN A 9 3.78 -6.62 88.38
CA GLN A 9 3.95 -8.03 87.97
C GLN A 9 4.00 -8.24 86.45
N MET A 10 4.00 -7.17 85.65
CA MET A 10 4.22 -7.24 84.20
C MET A 10 5.55 -6.60 83.77
N LYS A 11 6.53 -6.54 84.68
CA LYS A 11 7.90 -6.19 84.32
C LYS A 11 8.69 -7.47 84.03
N GLU A 12 9.24 -7.48 82.82
CA GLU A 12 10.37 -8.31 82.39
C GLU A 12 10.04 -9.81 82.26
N MET A 13 9.25 -10.13 81.23
CA MET A 13 9.63 -11.29 80.43
C MET A 13 10.95 -10.91 79.76
N GLU A 14 12.03 -11.48 80.27
CA GLU A 14 13.42 -11.16 79.98
C GLU A 14 13.71 -10.97 78.49
N GLU A 15 14.05 -9.74 78.11
CA GLU A 15 14.85 -9.46 76.89
C GLU A 15 16.21 -10.18 76.93
N SER A 16 16.60 -10.76 78.08
CA SER A 16 17.84 -11.51 78.29
C SER A 16 17.72 -13.04 78.24
N LYS A 17 16.57 -13.63 77.85
CA LYS A 17 16.40 -15.10 77.81
C LYS A 17 16.37 -15.77 76.44
N LEU A 18 16.33 -15.04 75.33
CA LEU A 18 16.55 -15.66 74.02
C LEU A 18 18.05 -15.63 73.70
N PRO A 19 18.70 -16.78 73.47
CA PRO A 19 20.09 -16.77 73.03
C PRO A 19 20.16 -16.04 71.69
N ASP A 20 21.17 -15.19 71.55
CA ASP A 20 21.47 -14.36 70.38
C ASP A 20 21.32 -15.14 69.04
N ILE A 21 21.54 -16.46 69.07
CA ILE A 21 21.36 -17.39 67.95
C ILE A 21 19.91 -17.51 67.43
N GLU A 22 18.89 -17.42 68.30
CA GLU A 22 17.47 -17.54 67.92
C GLU A 22 16.98 -16.31 67.13
N PHE A 23 17.55 -15.13 67.40
CA PHE A 23 17.26 -13.90 66.65
C PHE A 23 18.20 -13.71 65.45
N LYS A 24 19.50 -13.99 65.60
CA LYS A 24 20.49 -13.87 64.52
C LYS A 24 20.20 -14.81 63.35
N THR A 25 19.72 -16.02 63.61
CA THR A 25 19.49 -17.02 62.55
C THR A 25 18.41 -16.58 61.53
N PRO A 26 17.22 -16.10 61.94
CA PRO A 26 16.24 -15.51 61.02
C PRO A 26 16.77 -14.30 60.26
N VAL A 27 17.49 -13.40 60.92
CA VAL A 27 18.05 -12.19 60.29
C VAL A 27 19.06 -12.56 59.21
N ILE A 28 20.00 -13.47 59.49
CA ILE A 28 20.97 -13.95 58.51
C ILE A 28 20.27 -14.62 57.32
N ARG A 29 19.20 -15.40 57.56
CA ARG A 29 18.42 -16.04 56.51
C ARG A 29 17.72 -15.01 55.60
N LEU A 30 17.11 -13.98 56.19
CA LEU A 30 16.50 -12.87 55.45
C LEU A 30 17.54 -12.14 54.60
N LEU A 31 18.72 -11.84 55.17
CA LEU A 31 19.81 -11.18 54.43
C LEU A 31 20.33 -12.03 53.27
N LYS A 32 20.46 -13.35 53.46
CA LYS A 32 20.84 -14.27 52.38
C LYS A 32 19.81 -14.29 51.26
N ASN A 33 18.52 -14.40 51.59
CA ASN A 33 17.45 -14.37 50.60
C ASN A 33 17.43 -13.04 49.83
N LEU A 34 17.61 -11.90 50.53
CA LEU A 34 17.69 -10.58 49.91
C LEU A 34 18.88 -10.49 48.94
N LEU A 35 20.05 -10.98 49.34
CA LEU A 35 21.24 -11.02 48.49
C LEU A 35 21.01 -11.89 47.24
N GLU A 36 20.43 -13.07 47.40
CA GLU A 36 20.08 -13.96 46.28
C GLU A 36 19.07 -13.30 45.33
N THR A 37 18.04 -12.62 45.85
CA THR A 37 17.09 -11.89 45.01
C THR A 37 17.73 -10.71 44.29
N SER A 38 18.62 -9.97 44.94
CA SER A 38 19.34 -8.83 44.35
C SER A 38 20.24 -9.27 43.21
N THR A 39 21.02 -10.35 43.41
CA THR A 39 21.91 -10.88 42.37
C THR A 39 21.14 -11.40 41.16
N LYS A 40 19.96 -12.02 41.38
CA LYS A 40 19.07 -12.40 40.27
C LYS A 40 18.54 -11.18 39.52
N MET A 41 18.08 -10.15 40.23
CA MET A 41 17.60 -8.90 39.62
C MET A 41 18.68 -8.21 38.78
N GLU A 42 19.93 -8.19 39.24
CA GLU A 42 21.05 -7.63 38.48
C GLU A 42 21.30 -8.39 37.17
N LYS A 43 21.23 -9.73 37.21
CA LYS A 43 21.35 -10.56 36.01
C LYS A 43 20.22 -10.28 35.02
N ASP A 44 18.97 -10.32 35.49
CA ASP A 44 17.79 -10.09 34.66
C ASP A 44 17.83 -8.67 34.05
N HIS A 45 18.27 -7.66 34.82
CA HIS A 45 18.46 -6.29 34.32
C HIS A 45 19.50 -6.21 33.19
N SER A 46 20.62 -6.92 33.34
CA SER A 46 21.66 -6.98 32.31
C SER A 46 21.14 -7.60 31.00
N GLU A 47 20.38 -8.69 31.11
CA GLU A 47 19.77 -9.37 29.95
C GLU A 47 18.74 -8.48 29.25
N ILE A 48 17.85 -7.83 30.01
CA ILE A 48 16.88 -6.87 29.47
C ILE A 48 17.60 -5.73 28.73
N LYS A 49 18.68 -5.21 29.29
CA LYS A 49 19.46 -4.12 28.68
C LYS A 49 20.11 -4.55 27.36
N HIS A 50 20.61 -5.79 27.27
CA HIS A 50 21.13 -6.36 26.04
C HIS A 50 20.04 -6.42 24.96
N ILE A 51 18.91 -7.04 25.28
CA ILE A 51 17.77 -7.19 24.37
C ILE A 51 17.28 -5.82 23.88
N LEU A 52 17.17 -4.83 24.77
CA LEU A 52 16.77 -3.47 24.39
C LEU A 52 17.75 -2.84 23.39
N THR A 53 19.04 -3.12 23.52
CA THR A 53 20.07 -2.63 22.59
C THR A 53 19.94 -3.30 21.23
N GLU A 54 19.69 -4.61 21.17
CA GLU A 54 19.43 -5.33 19.93
C GLU A 54 18.17 -4.82 19.22
N ILE A 55 17.08 -4.62 19.96
CA ILE A 55 15.83 -4.05 19.43
C ILE A 55 16.10 -2.66 18.84
N LYS A 56 16.83 -1.80 19.55
CA LYS A 56 17.18 -0.46 19.07
C LYS A 56 17.95 -0.50 17.75
N ASN A 57 18.96 -1.37 17.65
CA ASN A 57 19.76 -1.52 16.43
C ASN A 57 18.91 -2.04 15.26
N ASN A 58 18.03 -3.01 15.53
CA ASN A 58 17.13 -3.56 14.51
C ASN A 58 16.14 -2.50 14.00
N ILE A 59 15.58 -1.67 14.88
CA ILE A 59 14.71 -0.54 14.49
C ILE A 59 15.49 0.45 13.61
N GLN A 60 16.73 0.77 13.96
CA GLN A 60 17.55 1.68 13.16
C GLN A 60 17.80 1.12 11.74
N VAL A 61 18.13 -0.16 11.62
CA VAL A 61 18.31 -0.83 10.32
C VAL A 61 16.99 -0.90 9.55
N PHE A 62 15.87 -1.13 10.24
CA PHE A 62 14.56 -1.16 9.60
C PHE A 62 14.19 0.22 9.04
N ASN A 63 14.42 1.28 9.79
CA ASN A 63 14.14 2.65 9.36
C ASN A 63 14.92 3.02 8.09
N SER A 64 16.22 2.68 8.00
CA SER A 64 16.98 2.96 6.79
C SER A 64 16.44 2.18 5.58
N ARG A 65 16.02 0.93 5.76
CA ARG A 65 15.40 0.13 4.69
C ARG A 65 14.06 0.70 4.24
N VAL A 66 13.27 1.25 5.15
CA VAL A 66 12.00 1.93 4.82
C VAL A 66 12.29 3.17 3.98
N GLU A 67 13.23 4.01 4.40
CA GLU A 67 13.64 5.21 3.63
C GLU A 67 14.14 4.83 2.23
N ASP A 68 14.98 3.80 2.11
CA ASP A 68 15.44 3.29 0.82
C ASP A 68 14.28 2.80 -0.07
N SER A 69 13.26 2.19 0.55
CA SER A 69 12.08 1.70 -0.17
C SER A 69 11.15 2.83 -0.61
N GLU A 70 10.98 3.86 0.23
CA GLU A 70 10.22 5.08 -0.11
C GLU A 70 10.83 5.79 -1.31
N ASN A 71 12.17 5.93 -1.33
CA ASN A 71 12.87 6.51 -2.47
C ASN A 71 12.66 5.69 -3.76
N GLN A 72 12.75 4.37 -3.68
CA GLN A 72 12.49 3.49 -4.83
C GLN A 72 11.05 3.60 -5.35
N ILE A 73 10.07 3.72 -4.45
CA ILE A 73 8.66 3.90 -4.84
C ILE A 73 8.49 5.23 -5.59
N ASN A 74 9.07 6.32 -5.08
CA ASN A 74 9.00 7.63 -5.73
C ASN A 74 9.61 7.61 -7.15
N ASP A 75 10.74 6.92 -7.34
CA ASP A 75 11.37 6.75 -8.65
C ASP A 75 10.48 5.96 -9.62
N LEU A 76 9.82 4.90 -9.13
CA LEU A 76 8.88 4.11 -9.92
C LEU A 76 7.63 4.91 -10.30
N GLU A 77 7.05 5.66 -9.38
CA GLU A 77 5.90 6.55 -9.64
C GLU A 77 6.24 7.61 -10.70
N TYR A 78 7.45 8.17 -10.65
CA TYR A 78 7.91 9.12 -11.66
C TYR A 78 8.03 8.48 -13.05
N GLU A 79 8.62 7.28 -13.16
CA GLU A 79 8.75 6.59 -14.44
C GLU A 79 7.39 6.09 -14.97
N GLU A 80 6.45 5.69 -14.10
CA GLU A 80 5.07 5.38 -14.48
C GLU A 80 4.35 6.61 -15.06
N ALA A 81 4.45 7.77 -14.40
CA ALA A 81 3.84 9.01 -14.89
C ALA A 81 4.42 9.42 -16.26
N LYS A 82 5.73 9.27 -16.42
CA LYS A 82 6.46 9.58 -17.66
C LYS A 82 6.09 8.65 -18.83
N THR A 83 5.70 7.41 -18.56
CA THR A 83 5.29 6.43 -19.59
C THR A 83 3.80 6.49 -19.90
N THR A 84 2.95 6.76 -18.92
CA THR A 84 1.48 6.82 -19.10
C THR A 84 1.05 8.02 -19.95
N GLN A 85 1.63 9.21 -19.72
CA GLN A 85 1.26 10.42 -20.46
C GLN A 85 1.41 10.29 -22.00
N PRO A 86 2.53 9.80 -22.56
CA PRO A 86 2.65 9.62 -24.01
C PRO A 86 1.72 8.51 -24.54
N GLU A 87 1.41 7.49 -23.75
CA GLU A 87 0.45 6.45 -24.13
C GLU A 87 -0.97 7.02 -24.29
N GLU A 88 -1.44 7.81 -23.33
CA GLU A 88 -2.73 8.50 -23.44
C GLU A 88 -2.80 9.42 -24.66
N GLN A 89 -1.72 10.15 -24.95
CA GLN A 89 -1.65 11.02 -26.13
C GLN A 89 -1.71 10.20 -27.43
N LYS A 90 -1.01 9.06 -27.46
CA LYS A 90 -1.05 8.13 -28.59
C LYS A 90 -2.45 7.56 -28.79
N GLU A 91 -3.12 7.17 -27.72
CA GLU A 91 -4.50 6.67 -27.76
C GLU A 91 -5.47 7.72 -28.31
N LYS A 92 -5.40 8.97 -27.81
CA LYS A 92 -6.20 10.10 -28.32
C LYS A 92 -5.97 10.34 -29.82
N ARG A 93 -4.71 10.24 -30.28
CA ARG A 93 -4.37 10.35 -31.71
C ARG A 93 -4.97 9.21 -32.53
N ILE A 94 -4.85 7.97 -32.07
CA ILE A 94 -5.41 6.79 -32.74
C ILE A 94 -6.93 6.93 -32.86
N GLN A 95 -7.61 7.34 -31.79
CA GLN A 95 -9.05 7.54 -31.79
C GLN A 95 -9.46 8.62 -32.82
N LYS A 96 -8.74 9.75 -32.87
CA LYS A 96 -8.98 10.79 -33.88
C LYS A 96 -8.80 10.28 -35.32
N TYR A 97 -7.78 9.46 -35.58
CA TYR A 97 -7.57 8.87 -36.90
C TYR A 97 -8.68 7.89 -37.26
N LYS A 98 -9.12 7.05 -36.31
CA LYS A 98 -10.23 6.12 -36.50
C LYS A 98 -11.52 6.84 -36.87
N ASP A 99 -11.85 7.92 -36.14
CA ASP A 99 -13.03 8.73 -36.44
C ASP A 99 -12.92 9.43 -37.79
N SER A 100 -11.72 9.93 -38.14
CA SER A 100 -11.47 10.52 -39.45
C SER A 100 -11.65 9.53 -40.60
N VAL A 101 -11.13 8.30 -40.45
CA VAL A 101 -11.29 7.21 -41.44
C VAL A 101 -12.76 6.85 -41.60
N ARG A 102 -13.50 6.75 -40.50
CA ARG A 102 -14.95 6.48 -40.53
C ARG A 102 -15.69 7.56 -41.30
N ASN A 103 -15.43 8.83 -41.00
CA ASN A 103 -16.03 9.96 -41.69
C ASN A 103 -15.71 9.97 -43.19
N LEU A 104 -14.47 9.66 -43.57
CA LEU A 104 -14.10 9.55 -44.98
C LEU A 104 -14.86 8.41 -45.66
N LEU A 105 -14.93 7.23 -45.04
CA LEU A 105 -15.67 6.10 -45.60
C LEU A 105 -17.17 6.41 -45.75
N ASP A 106 -17.76 7.07 -44.76
CA ASP A 106 -19.16 7.49 -44.80
C ASP A 106 -19.40 8.54 -45.90
N ASN A 107 -18.46 9.47 -46.10
CA ASN A 107 -18.52 10.42 -47.21
C ASN A 107 -18.44 9.71 -48.56
N PHE A 108 -17.49 8.78 -48.77
CA PHE A 108 -17.40 8.01 -50.00
C PHE A 108 -18.69 7.23 -50.28
N LYS A 109 -19.29 6.59 -49.27
CA LYS A 109 -20.57 5.89 -49.41
C LYS A 109 -21.71 6.83 -49.81
N ARG A 110 -21.73 8.06 -49.28
CA ARG A 110 -22.75 9.06 -49.62
C ARG A 110 -22.59 9.63 -51.03
N THR A 111 -21.36 9.73 -51.54
CA THR A 111 -21.09 10.25 -52.88
C THR A 111 -21.18 9.19 -53.98
N ASN A 112 -21.10 7.90 -53.64
CA ASN A 112 -21.14 6.83 -54.62
C ASN A 112 -22.58 6.48 -55.02
N ILE A 113 -22.85 6.45 -56.32
CA ILE A 113 -24.12 5.99 -56.89
C ILE A 113 -23.99 4.49 -57.18
N HIS A 114 -24.94 3.69 -56.70
CA HIS A 114 -25.00 2.26 -56.96
C HIS A 114 -26.10 1.97 -57.98
N ILE A 115 -25.74 1.47 -59.16
CA ILE A 115 -26.67 1.15 -60.24
C ILE A 115 -26.84 -0.38 -60.26
N MET A 116 -28.08 -0.82 -60.05
CA MET A 116 -28.45 -2.24 -60.00
C MET A 116 -29.20 -2.65 -61.27
N GLY A 117 -29.16 -3.95 -61.62
CA GLY A 117 -29.87 -4.48 -62.78
C GLY A 117 -29.16 -4.27 -64.13
N VAL A 118 -27.88 -3.92 -64.09
CA VAL A 118 -27.02 -3.83 -65.29
C VAL A 118 -26.73 -5.25 -65.80
N PRO A 119 -26.99 -5.57 -67.09
CA PRO A 119 -26.56 -6.83 -67.68
C PRO A 119 -25.02 -6.95 -67.68
N GLU A 120 -24.49 -8.10 -67.31
CA GLU A 120 -23.03 -8.36 -67.19
C GLU A 120 -22.25 -7.97 -68.46
N GLU A 121 -22.85 -8.13 -69.64
CA GLU A 121 -22.27 -7.78 -70.95
C GLU A 121 -21.95 -6.28 -71.11
N ARG A 122 -22.59 -5.40 -70.33
CA ARG A 122 -22.39 -3.94 -70.36
C ARG A 122 -21.53 -3.42 -69.21
N GLU A 123 -20.99 -4.30 -68.35
CA GLU A 123 -20.14 -3.89 -67.21
C GLU A 123 -18.77 -3.32 -67.63
N GLN A 124 -18.32 -3.53 -68.87
CA GLN A 124 -17.03 -3.01 -69.35
C GLN A 124 -17.10 -1.58 -69.88
N ASP A 125 -18.30 -1.06 -70.16
CA ASP A 125 -18.51 0.27 -70.76
C ASP A 125 -19.39 1.15 -69.86
N ILE A 126 -18.98 1.27 -68.59
CA ILE A 126 -19.76 1.88 -67.50
C ILE A 126 -20.02 3.37 -67.75
N GLU A 127 -19.07 4.09 -68.34
CA GLU A 127 -19.22 5.53 -68.62
C GLU A 127 -20.33 5.78 -69.65
N ASN A 128 -20.32 5.05 -70.77
CA ASN A 128 -21.37 5.14 -71.78
C ASN A 128 -22.73 4.71 -71.22
N LEU A 129 -22.77 3.66 -70.40
CA LEU A 129 -24.00 3.22 -69.73
C LEU A 129 -24.55 4.28 -68.77
N PHE A 130 -23.68 4.95 -68.01
CA PHE A 130 -24.09 6.02 -67.11
C PHE A 130 -24.69 7.20 -67.88
N GLU A 131 -24.07 7.59 -69.01
CA GLU A 131 -24.61 8.63 -69.89
C GLU A 131 -25.96 8.24 -70.52
N GLU A 132 -26.13 6.99 -70.97
CA GLU A 132 -27.40 6.45 -71.48
C GLU A 132 -28.49 6.54 -70.39
N ILE A 133 -28.21 6.08 -69.17
CA ILE A 133 -29.15 6.14 -68.04
C ILE A 133 -29.53 7.59 -67.71
N MET A 134 -28.55 8.50 -67.69
CA MET A 134 -28.78 9.92 -67.39
C MET A 134 -29.59 10.62 -68.49
N THR A 135 -29.33 10.32 -69.76
CA THR A 135 -30.05 10.94 -70.89
C THR A 135 -31.48 10.42 -71.03
N GLU A 136 -31.72 9.13 -70.79
CA GLU A 136 -33.06 8.53 -70.86
C GLU A 136 -33.94 8.93 -69.69
N ASN A 137 -33.43 8.85 -68.45
CA ASN A 137 -34.24 9.03 -67.25
C ASN A 137 -34.20 10.45 -66.67
N PHE A 138 -33.10 11.17 -66.88
CA PHE A 138 -32.89 12.52 -66.33
C PHE A 138 -32.46 13.53 -67.40
N PRO A 139 -33.18 13.67 -68.52
CA PRO A 139 -32.76 14.50 -69.66
C PRO A 139 -32.54 15.98 -69.32
N TYR A 140 -33.18 16.48 -68.26
CA TYR A 140 -33.02 17.86 -67.77
C TYR A 140 -31.73 18.07 -66.95
N LEU A 141 -31.10 17.00 -66.46
CA LEU A 141 -29.84 17.06 -65.71
C LEU A 141 -28.60 16.93 -66.62
N VAL A 142 -28.79 16.49 -67.87
CA VAL A 142 -27.70 16.30 -68.85
C VAL A 142 -27.48 17.54 -69.72
N LYS A 143 -28.39 18.52 -69.69
CA LYS A 143 -28.24 19.78 -70.42
C LYS A 143 -27.71 20.88 -69.50
N GLY A 144 -26.39 21.06 -69.54
CA GLY A 144 -25.62 22.17 -68.95
C GLY A 144 -24.30 22.33 -69.69
#